data_AF-A0A851LW19-F1
#
_entry.id   AF-A0A851LW19-F1
#
_cell.length_a   1.000
_cell.length_b   1.000
_cell.length_c   1.000
_cell.angle_alpha   90.00
_cell.angle_beta   90.00
_cell.angle_gamma   90.00
#
_symmetry.space_group_name_H-M   'P 1'
#
loop_
_entity.id
_entity.type
_entity.pdbx_description
1 polymer ?
#
loop_
_entity_poly.entity_id
_entity_poly.type
_entity_poly.pdbx_seq_one_letter_code
_entity_poly.pdbx_strand_id
1 'polypeptide(L)'
;MPLFGNIVVIKRNGTDGISFPLTASSCLFGRRTECDIRVQLPQVSKEHCKIEVNENKEAILTNLSTVNPTLLNGGCFQHPVPLKHGDVLTIIDRSFR
;
A
#
# COMPACT_ATOMS: atom_id res chain seq x y z
N MET A 1 -21.66 2.51 1.23
CA MET A 1 -20.29 2.70 1.76
C MET A 1 -19.49 3.44 0.70
N PRO A 2 -18.73 4.49 1.04
CA PRO A 2 -17.86 5.14 0.07
C PRO A 2 -16.78 4.14 -0.38
N LEU A 3 -16.60 4.01 -1.70
CA LEU A 3 -15.51 3.26 -2.30
C LEU A 3 -14.51 4.28 -2.85
N PHE A 4 -13.30 4.30 -2.29
CA PHE A 4 -12.26 5.24 -2.72
C PHE A 4 -11.39 4.65 -3.84
N GLY A 5 -11.34 3.33 -3.96
CA GLY A 5 -10.58 2.63 -4.98
C GLY A 5 -10.50 1.13 -4.70
N ASN A 6 -9.71 0.42 -5.50
CA ASN A 6 -9.38 -0.98 -5.27
C ASN A 6 -7.87 -1.13 -5.25
N ILE A 7 -7.36 -1.85 -4.24
CA ILE A 7 -5.96 -2.21 -4.13
C ILE A 7 -5.82 -3.64 -4.64
N VAL A 8 -5.14 -3.82 -5.77
CA VAL A 8 -4.95 -5.10 -6.44
C VAL A 8 -3.57 -5.64 -6.10
N VAL A 9 -3.49 -6.86 -5.58
CA VAL A 9 -2.22 -7.54 -5.36
C VAL A 9 -1.65 -8.00 -6.70
N ILE A 10 -0.44 -7.58 -7.05
CA ILE A 10 0.26 -8.09 -8.23
C ILE A 10 0.96 -9.39 -7.85
N LYS A 11 0.66 -10.47 -8.57
CA LYS A 11 1.33 -11.77 -8.40
C LYS A 11 2.73 -11.72 -8.98
N ARG A 12 3.59 -12.67 -8.58
CA ARG A 12 4.98 -12.77 -9.08
C ARG A 12 5.10 -12.94 -10.60
N ASN A 13 4.06 -13.44 -11.26
CA ASN A 13 4.00 -13.57 -12.72
C ASN A 13 3.54 -12.27 -13.41
N GLY A 14 3.39 -11.16 -12.69
CA GLY A 14 2.94 -9.87 -13.21
C GLY A 14 1.42 -9.75 -13.41
N THR A 15 0.65 -10.81 -13.12
CA THR A 15 -0.82 -10.77 -13.26
C THR A 15 -1.50 -10.20 -12.03
N ASP A 16 -2.65 -9.59 -12.24
CA ASP A 16 -3.52 -9.11 -11.18
C ASP A 16 -4.05 -10.29 -10.34
N GLY A 17 -3.97 -10.14 -9.03
CA GLY A 17 -4.43 -11.10 -8.05
C GLY A 17 -5.69 -10.64 -7.36
N ILE A 18 -5.72 -10.82 -6.04
CA ILE A 18 -6.87 -10.45 -5.22
C ILE A 18 -6.95 -8.92 -5.15
N SER A 19 -8.15 -8.37 -5.30
CA SER A 19 -8.44 -6.96 -5.10
C SER A 19 -9.10 -6.73 -3.75
N PHE A 20 -8.64 -5.72 -3.03
CA PHE A 20 -9.22 -5.25 -1.77
C PHE A 20 -9.90 -3.90 -2.02
N PRO A 21 -11.22 -3.78 -1.80
CA PRO A 21 -11.90 -2.50 -1.94
C PRO A 21 -11.47 -1.57 -0.80
N LEU A 22 -10.99 -0.38 -1.16
CA LEU A 22 -10.65 0.66 -0.20
C LEU A 22 -11.94 1.35 0.26
N THR A 23 -12.58 0.78 1.28
CA THR A 23 -13.84 1.29 1.86
C THR A 23 -13.61 2.24 3.04
N ALA A 24 -12.42 2.20 3.64
CA ALA A 24 -12.01 3.08 4.72
C ALA A 24 -11.16 4.24 4.17
N SER A 25 -11.19 5.39 4.84
CA SER A 25 -10.33 6.53 4.54
C SER A 25 -8.87 6.31 4.95
N SER A 26 -8.55 5.18 5.58
CA SER A 26 -7.17 4.78 5.87
C SER A 26 -7.00 3.29 5.67
N CYS A 27 -5.87 2.88 5.10
CA CYS A 27 -5.49 1.49 4.92
C CYS A 27 -4.03 1.30 5.33
N LEU A 28 -3.81 0.46 6.34
CA LEU A 28 -2.50 0.18 6.89
C LEU A 28 -1.94 -1.13 6.32
N PHE A 29 -0.69 -1.08 5.86
CA PHE A 29 0.05 -2.23 5.36
C PHE A 29 1.13 -2.61 6.37
N GLY A 30 1.22 -3.89 6.68
CA GLY A 30 2.23 -4.37 7.60
C GLY A 30 2.12 -5.85 7.90
N ARG A 31 3.01 -6.34 8.76
CA ARG A 31 3.05 -7.76 9.15
C ARG A 31 2.09 -8.10 10.29
N ARG A 32 1.68 -7.10 11.08
CA ARG A 32 0.75 -7.27 12.20
C ARG A 32 -0.63 -7.73 11.72
N THR A 33 -1.35 -8.38 12.61
CA THR A 33 -2.76 -8.78 12.41
C THR A 33 -3.72 -7.60 12.46
N GLU A 34 -3.31 -6.49 13.05
CA GLU A 34 -4.09 -5.24 13.17
C GLU A 34 -4.07 -4.41 11.88
N CYS A 35 -3.21 -4.74 10.91
CA CYS A 35 -3.15 -4.05 9.62
C CYS A 35 -4.26 -4.51 8.69
N ASP A 36 -4.87 -3.58 7.93
CA ASP A 36 -5.89 -3.88 6.93
C ASP A 36 -5.35 -4.83 5.84
N ILE A 37 -4.15 -4.54 5.34
CA ILE A 37 -3.45 -5.41 4.39
C ILE A 37 -2.25 -6.03 5.07
N ARG A 38 -2.43 -7.29 5.45
CA ARG A 38 -1.39 -8.07 6.12
C ARG A 38 -0.43 -8.71 5.12
N VAL A 39 0.84 -8.31 5.18
CA VAL A 39 1.92 -8.90 4.40
C VAL A 39 2.75 -9.83 5.29
N GLN A 40 2.59 -11.15 5.10
CA GLN A 40 3.26 -12.19 5.89
C GLN A 40 4.70 -12.43 5.44
N LEU A 41 5.56 -11.42 5.56
CA LEU A 41 6.99 -11.53 5.26
C LEU A 41 7.83 -11.09 6.46
N PRO A 42 8.92 -11.79 6.80
CA PRO A 42 9.73 -11.47 7.97
C PRO A 42 10.40 -10.08 7.87
N GLN A 43 10.77 -9.69 6.66
CA GLN A 43 11.38 -8.41 6.29
C GLN A 43 10.40 -7.22 6.23
N VAL A 44 9.09 -7.48 6.35
CA VAL A 44 8.07 -6.42 6.43
C VAL A 44 7.90 -5.98 7.87
N SER A 45 7.88 -4.66 8.05
CA SER A 45 7.67 -4.04 9.36
C SER A 45 6.28 -4.35 9.92
N LYS A 46 6.15 -4.25 11.24
CA LYS A 46 4.85 -4.38 11.93
C LYS A 46 3.80 -3.48 11.29
N GLU A 47 4.18 -2.23 11.07
CA GLU A 47 3.49 -1.19 10.31
C GLU A 47 4.52 -0.67 9.30
N HIS A 48 4.24 -0.82 8.02
CA HIS A 48 5.23 -0.63 6.96
C HIS A 48 4.95 0.60 6.11
N CYS A 49 3.71 0.72 5.65
CA CYS A 49 3.21 1.94 5.03
C CYS A 49 1.72 2.09 5.27
N LYS A 50 1.22 3.29 5.04
CA LYS A 50 -0.18 3.65 5.22
C LYS A 50 -0.64 4.42 4.00
N ILE A 51 -1.85 4.11 3.54
CA ILE A 51 -2.57 4.91 2.56
C ILE A 51 -3.68 5.63 3.29
N GLU A 52 -3.77 6.95 3.13
CA GLU A 52 -4.83 7.77 3.71
C GLU A 52 -5.54 8.54 2.61
N VAL A 53 -6.87 8.54 2.63
CA VAL A 53 -7.69 9.28 1.69
C VAL A 53 -8.12 10.58 2.34
N ASN A 54 -7.74 11.70 1.74
CA ASN A 54 -8.11 13.03 2.22
C ASN A 54 -9.57 13.39 1.86
N GLU A 55 -10.04 14.55 2.32
CA GLU A 55 -11.38 15.05 2.02
C GLU A 55 -11.63 15.27 0.51
N ASN A 56 -10.56 15.49 -0.27
CA ASN A 56 -10.60 15.63 -1.73
C ASN A 56 -10.62 14.29 -2.48
N LYS A 57 -10.72 13.15 -1.76
CA LYS A 57 -10.65 11.79 -2.33
C LYS A 57 -9.30 11.43 -2.95
N GLU A 58 -8.23 12.12 -2.57
CA GLU A 58 -6.88 11.78 -2.98
C GLU A 58 -6.26 10.82 -1.97
N ALA A 59 -5.73 9.70 -2.46
CA ALA A 59 -5.01 8.74 -1.64
C ALA A 59 -3.55 9.21 -1.47
N ILE A 60 -3.08 9.32 -0.24
CA ILE A 60 -1.73 9.72 0.12
C ILE A 60 -1.02 8.49 0.69
N LEU A 61 0.10 8.11 0.10
CA LEU A 61 0.98 7.06 0.59
C LEU A 61 2.03 7.63 1.53
N THR A 62 2.11 7.07 2.73
CA THR A 62 3.11 7.39 3.74
C THR A 62 3.93 6.14 4.07
N ASN A 63 5.26 6.24 3.96
CA ASN A 63 6.16 5.17 4.39
C ASN A 63 6.37 5.29 5.92
N LEU A 64 6.12 4.20 6.64
CA LEU A 64 6.32 4.11 8.09
C LEU A 64 7.55 3.25 8.44
N SER A 65 8.05 2.45 7.49
CA SER A 65 9.20 1.59 7.70
C SER A 65 10.50 2.37 7.68
N THR A 66 11.33 2.16 8.70
CA THR A 66 12.69 2.70 8.80
C THR A 66 13.76 1.74 8.29
N VAL A 67 13.43 0.45 8.16
CA VAL A 67 14.38 -0.61 7.80
C VAL A 67 14.41 -0.82 6.30
N ASN A 68 13.22 -0.95 5.69
CA ASN A 68 13.08 -1.16 4.26
C ASN A 68 12.01 -0.20 3.74
N PRO A 69 12.34 0.79 2.91
CA PRO A 69 11.36 1.74 2.44
C PRO A 69 10.35 1.07 1.51
N THR A 70 9.12 1.58 1.52
CA THR A 70 8.16 1.28 0.46
C THR A 70 8.61 1.97 -0.82
N LEU A 71 8.51 1.27 -1.95
CA LEU A 71 8.79 1.82 -3.26
C LEU A 71 7.47 2.19 -3.96
N LEU A 72 7.46 3.33 -4.64
CA LEU A 72 6.38 3.77 -5.51
C LEU A 72 6.90 3.80 -6.94
N ASN A 73 6.27 3.04 -7.84
CA ASN A 73 6.70 2.86 -9.23
C ASN A 73 8.17 2.46 -9.37
N GLY A 74 8.70 1.70 -8.41
CA GLY A 74 10.11 1.29 -8.34
C GLY A 74 11.07 2.32 -7.73
N GLY A 75 10.61 3.51 -7.36
CA GLY A 75 11.40 4.54 -6.72
C GLY A 75 11.13 4.67 -5.22
N CYS A 76 12.15 4.99 -4.44
CA CYS A 76 11.98 5.39 -3.04
C CYS A 76 11.37 6.80 -2.96
N PHE A 77 10.58 7.06 -1.93
CA PHE A 77 10.05 8.38 -1.61
C PHE A 77 10.32 8.72 -0.14
N GLN A 78 10.59 9.99 0.15
CA GLN A 78 10.96 10.43 1.51
C GLN A 78 9.79 11.07 2.26
N HIS A 79 8.89 11.73 1.54
CA HIS A 79 7.73 12.42 2.11
C HIS A 79 6.43 11.73 1.67
N PRO A 80 5.31 11.93 2.38
CA PRO A 80 4.01 11.46 1.92
C PRO A 80 3.74 11.93 0.49
N VAL A 81 3.32 11.00 -0.38
CA VAL A 81 3.10 11.27 -1.80
C VAL A 81 1.67 10.94 -2.21
N PRO A 82 1.01 11.76 -3.05
CA PRO A 82 -0.29 11.42 -3.60
C PRO A 82 -0.16 10.27 -4.60
N LEU A 83 -0.95 9.22 -4.40
CA LEU A 83 -1.13 8.11 -5.31
C LEU A 83 -2.08 8.47 -6.44
N LYS A 84 -1.77 7.96 -7.63
CA LYS A 84 -2.61 8.06 -8.81
C LYS A 84 -3.07 6.68 -9.24
N HIS A 85 -4.17 6.64 -10.00
CA HIS A 85 -4.66 5.40 -10.57
C HIS A 85 -3.58 4.76 -11.47
N GLY A 86 -3.23 3.52 -11.18
CA GLY A 86 -2.20 2.77 -11.91
C GLY A 86 -0.81 2.81 -11.27
N ASP A 87 -0.61 3.59 -10.22
CA ASP A 87 0.65 3.57 -9.47
C ASP A 87 0.87 2.21 -8.80
N VAL A 88 2.12 1.73 -8.85
CA VAL A 88 2.50 0.44 -8.28
C VAL A 88 3.30 0.65 -7.00
N LEU A 89 2.76 0.19 -5.90
CA LEU A 89 3.44 0.15 -4.61
C LEU A 89 4.17 -1.17 -4.47
N THR A 90 5.44 -1.15 -4.09
CA THR A 90 6.23 -2.35 -3.81
C THR A 90 6.74 -2.34 -2.37
N ILE A 91 6.33 -3.37 -1.64
CA ILE A 91 6.73 -3.67 -0.27
C ILE A 91 7.59 -4.93 -0.33
N ILE A 92 8.89 -4.73 -0.38
CA ILE A 92 9.90 -5.78 -0.52
C ILE A 92 9.69 -6.67 -1.76
N ASP A 93 9.09 -7.86 -1.60
CA ASP A 93 8.84 -8.85 -2.67
C ASP A 93 7.37 -8.81 -3.15
N ARG A 94 6.54 -7.94 -2.58
CA ARG A 94 5.11 -7.83 -2.89
C ARG A 94 4.79 -6.49 -3.54
N SER A 95 4.07 -6.54 -4.65
CA SER A 95 3.60 -5.34 -5.35
C SER A 95 2.07 -5.24 -5.33
N PHE A 96 1.58 -4.01 -5.33
CA PHE A 96 0.16 -3.64 -5.24
C PHE A 96 -0.13 -2.49 -6.21
N ARG A 97 -1.33 -2.41 -6.76
CA ARG A 97 -1.78 -1.35 -7.69
C ARG A 97 -3.18 -0.85 -7.35
#